data_AF-A0A7W4ZRI8-F1
#
_entry.id   AF-A0A7W4ZRI8-F1
#
_cell.length_a   1.000
_cell.length_b   1.000
_cell.length_c   1.000
_cell.angle_alpha   90.00
_cell.angle_beta   90.00
_cell.angle_gamma   90.00
#
_symmetry.space_group_name_H-M   'P 1'
#
loop_
_entity.id
_entity.type
_entity.pdbx_description
1 polymer ?
#
loop_
_entity_poly.entity_id
_entity_poly.type
_entity_poly.pdbx_seq_one_letter_code
_entity_poly.pdbx_strand_id
1 'polypeptide(L)'
;MAEIIQRDGSWTFDGDALRLTPGRDKNVSLLRKELGELVVPLGALAGISFEQGKKSGRLRLRLRDGADPLLHATGGRLTEPHDPYQLLVETDRYGVAEYVTDEVRSALLLDQIPADPVTAYLLPGPAVPLSVSAGDGTASFDGERIRLEWNWKTEDAKAAAGARTLALTDITGVEWQPAVGLENGHVRFTVRNAPTKAPPKYDPNAVELWGFKKDPLMALVAAAVQARLPHPAGTAPDMPATRPETPSLPVSPTEDDHDALLRRLRELGELHRTGVLTDDEFALAKQAILKRM
;
A
#
# COMPACT_ATOMS: atom_id res chain seq x y z
N MET A 1 -21.24 22.32 13.42
CA MET A 1 -21.49 20.93 12.96
C MET A 1 -22.41 21.00 11.75
N ALA A 2 -21.94 20.52 10.61
CA ALA A 2 -22.65 20.54 9.34
C ALA A 2 -22.91 19.11 8.88
N GLU A 3 -24.10 18.83 8.34
CA GLU A 3 -24.46 17.47 7.93
C GLU A 3 -25.30 17.51 6.65
N ILE A 4 -25.06 16.54 5.77
CA ILE A 4 -25.89 16.26 4.61
C ILE A 4 -26.19 14.77 4.52
N ILE A 5 -27.46 14.43 4.34
CA ILE A 5 -27.94 13.05 4.20
C ILE A 5 -28.57 12.89 2.83
N GLN A 6 -28.10 11.89 2.07
CA GLN A 6 -28.58 11.51 0.75
C GLN A 6 -28.87 10.02 0.71
N ARG A 7 -29.56 9.55 -0.33
CA ARG A 7 -29.75 8.10 -0.56
C ARG A 7 -28.43 7.37 -0.78
N ASP A 8 -27.48 8.05 -1.39
CA ASP A 8 -26.16 7.52 -1.74
C ASP A 8 -25.16 7.54 -0.56
N GLY A 9 -25.46 8.28 0.52
CA GLY A 9 -24.62 8.36 1.72
C GLY A 9 -24.89 9.61 2.54
N SER A 10 -24.22 9.72 3.69
CA SER A 10 -24.27 10.90 4.55
C SER A 10 -22.87 11.40 4.88
N TRP A 11 -22.70 12.72 4.85
CA TRP A 11 -21.46 13.38 5.26
C TRP A 11 -21.73 14.26 6.47
N THR A 12 -20.92 14.12 7.52
CA THR A 12 -21.06 14.86 8.78
C THR A 12 -19.72 15.48 9.15
N PHE A 13 -19.70 16.80 9.28
CA PHE A 13 -18.53 17.59 9.67
C PHE A 13 -18.69 18.09 11.11
N ASP A 14 -17.76 17.72 11.98
CA ASP A 14 -17.77 18.11 13.40
C ASP A 14 -16.88 19.31 13.73
N GLY A 15 -16.02 19.73 12.79
CA GLY A 15 -15.03 20.80 12.96
C GLY A 15 -13.61 20.32 12.72
N ASP A 16 -13.31 19.08 13.14
CA ASP A 16 -11.96 18.51 13.09
C ASP A 16 -11.85 17.40 12.03
N ALA A 17 -12.97 16.73 11.72
CA ALA A 17 -13.02 15.66 10.75
C ALA A 17 -14.35 15.63 9.98
N LEU A 18 -14.28 15.10 8.76
CA LEU A 18 -15.43 14.83 7.92
C LEU A 18 -15.67 13.32 7.86
N ARG A 19 -16.81 12.89 8.39
CA ARG A 19 -17.24 11.48 8.37
C ARG A 19 -18.07 11.22 7.13
N LEU A 20 -17.65 10.26 6.30
CA LEU A 20 -18.33 9.83 5.08
C LEU A 20 -18.91 8.44 5.33
N THR A 21 -20.23 8.35 5.42
CA THR A 21 -20.92 7.07 5.62
C THR A 21 -21.61 6.67 4.32
N PRO A 22 -21.31 5.50 3.72
CA PRO A 22 -21.97 5.03 2.51
C PRO A 22 -23.45 4.75 2.78
N GLY A 23 -24.30 5.07 1.79
CA GLY A 23 -25.72 4.80 1.87
C GLY A 23 -26.03 3.31 1.88
N ARG A 24 -27.25 2.95 2.31
CA ARG A 24 -27.73 1.56 2.32
C ARG A 24 -28.53 1.17 1.08
N ASP A 25 -28.71 2.10 0.14
CA ASP A 25 -29.48 1.86 -1.07
C ASP A 25 -28.82 0.81 -1.98
N LYS A 26 -29.63 0.12 -2.80
CA LYS A 26 -29.15 -0.90 -3.75
C LYS A 26 -28.18 -0.34 -4.79
N ASN A 27 -28.28 0.96 -5.11
CA ASN A 27 -27.46 1.64 -6.10
C ASN A 27 -26.08 2.03 -5.56
N VAL A 28 -25.90 2.06 -4.24
CA VAL A 28 -24.57 2.30 -3.64
C VAL A 28 -23.64 1.15 -4.02
N SER A 29 -22.46 1.52 -4.53
CA SER A 29 -21.52 0.55 -5.07
C SER A 29 -21.02 -0.43 -4.01
N LEU A 30 -20.70 -1.64 -4.46
CA LEU A 30 -20.21 -2.69 -3.57
C LEU A 30 -18.91 -2.25 -2.88
N LEU A 31 -18.02 -1.56 -3.60
CA LEU A 31 -16.79 -1.03 -3.01
C LEU A 31 -17.05 -0.08 -1.85
N ARG A 32 -17.95 0.90 -2.00
CA ARG A 32 -18.24 1.83 -0.91
C ARG A 32 -18.89 1.12 0.29
N LYS A 33 -19.71 0.09 0.04
CA LYS A 33 -20.28 -0.75 1.11
C LYS A 33 -19.21 -1.52 1.88
N GLU A 34 -18.28 -2.15 1.17
CA GLU A 34 -17.18 -2.92 1.78
C GLU A 34 -16.15 -2.01 2.48
N LEU A 35 -15.88 -0.83 1.92
CA LEU A 35 -15.01 0.16 2.54
C LEU A 35 -15.61 0.70 3.85
N GLY A 36 -16.94 0.82 3.90
CA GLY A 36 -17.66 1.27 5.07
C GLY A 36 -17.48 2.77 5.33
N GLU A 37 -17.58 3.14 6.60
CA GLU A 37 -17.44 4.53 7.03
C GLU A 37 -15.98 4.99 6.97
N LEU A 38 -15.76 6.19 6.43
CA LEU A 38 -14.46 6.86 6.43
C LEU A 38 -14.51 8.09 7.32
N VAL A 39 -13.51 8.25 8.18
CA VAL A 39 -13.27 9.49 8.91
C VAL A 39 -12.08 10.17 8.26
N VAL A 40 -12.31 11.34 7.66
CA VAL A 40 -11.30 12.13 6.97
C VAL A 40 -10.89 13.30 7.87
N PRO A 41 -9.69 13.28 8.48
CA PRO A 41 -9.22 14.39 9.30
C PRO A 41 -9.11 15.67 8.46
N LEU A 42 -9.39 16.83 9.04
CA LEU A 42 -9.26 18.13 8.37
C LEU A 42 -7.87 18.31 7.76
N GLY A 43 -6.82 17.88 8.47
CA GLY A 43 -5.43 17.93 8.00
C GLY A 43 -5.12 17.08 6.75
N ALA A 44 -6.01 16.16 6.36
CA ALA A 44 -5.90 15.37 5.14
C ALA A 44 -6.61 16.01 3.93
N LEU A 45 -7.45 17.02 4.16
CA LEU A 45 -8.22 17.70 3.11
C LEU A 45 -7.37 18.80 2.47
N ALA A 46 -7.33 18.80 1.13
CA ALA A 46 -6.84 19.91 0.32
C ALA A 46 -7.97 20.81 -0.18
N GLY A 47 -9.23 20.39 -0.02
CA GLY A 47 -10.39 21.22 -0.31
C GLY A 47 -11.67 20.43 -0.54
N ILE A 48 -12.76 21.16 -0.71
CA ILE A 48 -14.09 20.65 -1.04
C ILE A 48 -14.74 21.55 -2.09
N SER A 49 -15.52 20.95 -2.99
CA SER A 49 -16.33 21.67 -3.97
C SER A 49 -17.73 21.10 -4.06
N PHE A 50 -18.67 21.98 -4.39
CA PHE A 50 -20.03 21.62 -4.76
C PHE A 50 -20.32 22.11 -6.17
N GLU A 51 -20.75 21.20 -7.03
CA GLU A 51 -21.15 21.47 -8.40
C GLU A 51 -22.67 21.28 -8.51
N GLN A 52 -23.42 22.36 -8.74
CA GLN A 52 -24.85 22.28 -9.01
C GLN A 52 -25.11 21.82 -10.45
N GLY A 53 -26.01 20.86 -10.63
CA GLY A 53 -26.50 20.44 -11.94
C GLY A 53 -28.00 20.65 -12.11
N LYS A 54 -28.51 20.43 -13.33
CA LYS A 54 -29.94 20.59 -13.65
C LYS A 54 -30.85 19.55 -12.98
N LYS A 55 -30.33 18.35 -12.71
CA LYS A 55 -31.09 17.20 -12.18
C LYS A 55 -30.52 16.66 -10.86
N SER A 56 -29.23 16.85 -10.65
CA SER A 56 -28.51 16.48 -9.44
C SER A 56 -27.25 17.32 -9.34
N GLY A 57 -26.81 17.58 -8.13
CA GLY A 57 -25.55 18.22 -7.81
C GLY A 57 -24.54 17.19 -7.32
N ARG A 58 -23.33 17.65 -7.05
CA ARG A 58 -22.22 16.78 -6.66
C ARG A 58 -21.30 17.49 -5.68
N LEU A 59 -21.14 16.88 -4.50
CA LEU A 59 -20.06 17.23 -3.58
C LEU A 59 -18.83 16.40 -3.93
N ARG A 60 -17.66 17.04 -3.95
CA ARG A 60 -16.36 16.38 -4.16
C ARG A 60 -15.38 16.82 -3.09
N LEU A 61 -14.71 15.85 -2.47
CA LEU A 61 -13.57 16.09 -1.60
C LEU A 61 -12.29 15.91 -2.40
N ARG A 62 -11.32 16.80 -2.13
CA ARG A 62 -9.96 16.67 -2.62
C ARG A 62 -9.06 16.45 -1.41
N LEU A 63 -8.41 15.29 -1.35
CA LEU A 63 -7.41 15.02 -0.35
C LEU A 63 -6.06 15.60 -0.77
N ARG A 64 -5.18 15.83 0.21
CA ARG A 64 -3.78 16.18 -0.03
C ARG A 64 -3.09 15.01 -0.71
N ASP A 65 -2.14 15.32 -1.60
CA ASP A 65 -1.39 14.27 -2.31
C ASP A 65 -0.58 13.43 -1.31
N GLY A 66 -0.66 12.11 -1.45
CA GLY A 66 -0.09 11.14 -0.49
C GLY A 66 -0.91 10.88 0.79
N ALA A 67 -2.03 11.57 1.02
CA ALA A 67 -2.74 11.42 2.31
C ALA A 67 -3.52 10.10 2.45
N ASP A 68 -3.94 9.48 1.34
CA ASP A 68 -4.81 8.30 1.35
C ASP A 68 -4.20 7.15 0.52
N PRO A 69 -4.02 5.96 1.11
CA PRO A 69 -3.54 4.79 0.38
C PRO A 69 -4.51 4.30 -0.71
N LEU A 70 -5.82 4.55 -0.60
CA LEU A 70 -6.78 4.15 -1.65
C LEU A 70 -6.65 5.02 -2.91
N LEU A 71 -6.61 6.34 -2.76
CA LEU A 71 -6.31 7.25 -3.86
C LEU A 71 -4.94 6.95 -4.48
N HIS A 72 -3.93 6.66 -3.65
CA HIS A 72 -2.60 6.33 -4.13
C HIS A 72 -2.61 5.03 -4.97
N ALA A 73 -3.14 3.94 -4.43
CA ALA A 73 -3.17 2.65 -5.11
C ALA A 73 -3.96 2.67 -6.42
N THR A 74 -5.00 3.51 -6.49
CA THR A 74 -5.86 3.62 -7.67
C THR A 74 -5.39 4.67 -8.67
N GLY A 75 -4.51 5.60 -8.27
CA GLY A 75 -4.08 6.73 -9.09
C GLY A 75 -5.25 7.63 -9.52
N GLY A 76 -6.28 7.76 -8.68
CA GLY A 76 -7.50 8.52 -8.99
C GLY A 76 -8.40 7.91 -10.08
N ARG A 77 -8.13 6.68 -10.53
CA ARG A 77 -8.93 5.98 -11.56
C ARG A 77 -10.21 5.34 -11.01
N LEU A 78 -10.42 5.38 -9.70
CA LEU A 78 -11.64 4.91 -9.07
C LEU A 78 -12.74 5.97 -9.16
N THR A 79 -13.49 5.95 -10.27
CA THR A 79 -14.54 6.92 -10.57
C THR A 79 -15.91 6.47 -10.07
N GLU A 80 -16.96 7.26 -10.34
CA GLU A 80 -18.34 6.86 -10.01
C GLU A 80 -18.73 5.50 -10.63
N PRO A 81 -19.53 4.69 -9.91
CA PRO A 81 -20.12 4.94 -8.59
C PRO A 81 -19.22 4.50 -7.41
N HIS A 82 -17.93 4.27 -7.66
CA HIS A 82 -17.00 3.68 -6.70
C HIS A 82 -16.24 4.70 -5.86
N ASP A 83 -16.11 5.94 -6.34
CA ASP A 83 -15.40 7.01 -5.62
C ASP A 83 -16.06 7.32 -4.25
N PRO A 84 -15.39 7.06 -3.12
CA PRO A 84 -15.94 7.35 -1.79
C PRO A 84 -15.89 8.85 -1.43
N TYR A 85 -15.13 9.65 -2.17
CA TYR A 85 -14.92 11.08 -1.94
C TYR A 85 -15.89 11.97 -2.75
N GLN A 86 -16.94 11.35 -3.29
CA GLN A 86 -18.03 12.04 -3.97
C GLN A 86 -19.38 11.67 -3.37
N LEU A 87 -20.30 12.64 -3.35
CA LEU A 87 -21.67 12.45 -2.95
C LEU A 87 -22.62 13.11 -3.96
N LEU A 88 -23.54 12.33 -4.49
CA LEU A 88 -24.64 12.84 -5.31
C LEU A 88 -25.63 13.61 -4.43
N VAL A 89 -26.01 14.81 -4.86
CA VAL A 89 -26.88 15.72 -4.11
C VAL A 89 -28.19 15.92 -4.85
N GLU A 90 -29.32 15.61 -4.22
CA GLU A 90 -30.66 15.92 -4.73
C GLU A 90 -30.90 17.45 -4.75
N THR A 91 -31.69 17.95 -5.70
CA THR A 91 -31.87 19.40 -5.96
C THR A 91 -32.42 20.19 -4.76
N ASP A 92 -33.25 19.55 -3.94
CA ASP A 92 -33.80 20.12 -2.70
C ASP A 92 -32.77 20.21 -1.57
N ARG A 93 -31.59 19.61 -1.73
CA ARG A 93 -30.48 19.63 -0.77
C ARG A 93 -29.31 20.51 -1.17
N TYR A 94 -29.43 21.30 -2.23
CA TYR A 94 -28.34 22.17 -2.71
C TYR A 94 -27.87 23.16 -1.65
N GLY A 95 -28.79 23.84 -0.95
CA GLY A 95 -28.42 24.77 0.12
C GLY A 95 -27.68 24.09 1.28
N VAL A 96 -28.01 22.83 1.59
CA VAL A 96 -27.29 22.05 2.61
C VAL A 96 -25.89 21.68 2.13
N ALA A 97 -25.74 21.33 0.85
CA ALA A 97 -24.45 21.02 0.26
C ALA A 97 -23.52 22.25 0.20
N GLU A 98 -24.07 23.42 -0.13
CA GLU A 98 -23.37 24.70 -0.07
C GLU A 98 -22.91 25.01 1.35
N TYR A 99 -23.82 24.87 2.32
CA TYR A 99 -23.49 25.07 3.72
C TYR A 99 -22.35 24.15 4.21
N VAL A 100 -22.42 22.85 3.93
CA VAL A 100 -21.34 21.90 4.26
C VAL A 100 -20.02 22.29 3.59
N THR A 101 -20.06 22.73 2.34
CA THR A 101 -18.88 23.18 1.59
C THR A 101 -18.24 24.39 2.23
N ASP A 102 -19.04 25.38 2.62
CA ASP A 102 -18.57 26.64 3.22
C ASP A 102 -18.03 26.42 4.64
N GLU A 103 -18.65 25.55 5.43
CA GLU A 103 -18.18 25.20 6.78
C GLU A 103 -16.80 24.51 6.73
N VAL A 104 -16.62 23.52 5.85
CA VAL A 104 -15.32 22.84 5.69
C VAL A 104 -14.27 23.80 5.14
N ARG A 105 -14.61 24.66 4.16
CA ARG A 105 -13.67 25.69 3.65
C ARG A 105 -13.25 26.69 4.72
N SER A 106 -14.20 27.10 5.55
CA SER A 106 -13.94 28.02 6.67
C SER A 106 -13.01 27.37 7.70
N ALA A 107 -13.24 26.10 8.06
CA ALA A 107 -12.36 25.37 8.95
C ALA A 107 -10.93 25.23 8.39
N LEU A 108 -10.78 24.85 7.11
CA LEU A 108 -9.47 24.79 6.46
C LEU A 108 -8.71 26.12 6.51
N LEU A 109 -9.42 27.24 6.36
CA LEU A 109 -8.84 28.58 6.43
C LEU A 109 -8.44 28.97 7.85
N LEU A 110 -9.34 28.74 8.82
CA LEU A 110 -9.13 29.10 10.23
C LEU A 110 -7.95 28.32 10.84
N ASP A 111 -7.88 27.03 10.54
CA ASP A 111 -6.83 26.14 11.05
C ASP A 111 -5.55 26.18 10.20
N GLN A 112 -5.55 26.98 9.12
CA GLN A 112 -4.41 27.20 8.23
C GLN A 112 -3.85 25.89 7.67
N ILE A 113 -4.75 24.98 7.28
CA ILE A 113 -4.36 23.67 6.77
C ILE A 113 -3.67 23.83 5.41
N PRO A 114 -2.41 23.36 5.24
CA PRO A 114 -1.69 23.48 3.99
C PRO A 114 -2.27 22.54 2.92
N ALA A 115 -2.20 22.96 1.66
CA ALA A 115 -2.60 22.14 0.52
C ALA A 115 -1.45 21.26 -0.02
N ASP A 116 -0.23 21.41 0.52
CA ASP A 116 0.96 20.72 0.08
C ASP A 116 0.88 19.19 0.27
N PRO A 117 1.58 18.40 -0.56
CA PRO A 117 1.68 16.96 -0.38
C PRO A 117 2.16 16.56 1.02
N VAL A 118 1.82 15.34 1.42
CA VAL A 118 2.26 14.74 2.69
C VAL A 118 3.26 13.62 2.44
N THR A 119 4.11 13.37 3.44
CA THR A 119 5.13 12.32 3.41
C THR A 119 4.72 11.05 4.15
N ALA A 120 3.50 11.02 4.71
CA ALA A 120 2.89 9.88 5.37
C ALA A 120 1.37 9.88 5.14
N TYR A 121 0.77 8.68 5.11
CA TYR A 121 -0.68 8.55 5.02
C TYR A 121 -1.36 9.14 6.26
N LEU A 122 -2.39 9.95 6.03
CA LEU A 122 -3.22 10.55 7.07
C LEU A 122 -4.56 9.81 7.24
N LEU A 123 -4.93 8.96 6.28
CA LEU A 123 -6.05 8.04 6.38
C LEU A 123 -5.55 6.61 6.63
N PRO A 124 -6.32 5.81 7.39
CA PRO A 124 -6.01 4.40 7.54
C PRO A 124 -6.21 3.65 6.21
N GLY A 125 -5.40 2.63 5.97
CA GLY A 125 -5.68 1.67 4.91
C GLY A 125 -6.91 0.79 5.23
N PRO A 126 -7.50 0.11 4.23
CA PRO A 126 -8.57 -0.85 4.48
C PRO A 126 -8.21 -1.90 5.55
N ALA A 127 -9.22 -2.32 6.31
CA ALA A 127 -9.06 -3.31 7.36
C ALA A 127 -8.58 -4.66 6.81
N VAL A 128 -7.70 -5.33 7.56
CA VAL A 128 -7.20 -6.68 7.26
C VAL A 128 -7.61 -7.62 8.41
N PRO A 129 -7.82 -8.92 8.15
CA PRO A 129 -7.70 -9.59 6.85
C PRO A 129 -8.84 -9.24 5.88
N LEU A 130 -8.55 -9.22 4.59
CA LEU A 130 -9.56 -9.10 3.53
C LEU A 130 -9.30 -10.10 2.39
N SER A 131 -10.37 -10.51 1.72
CA SER A 131 -10.32 -11.42 0.58
C SER A 131 -11.34 -11.01 -0.47
N VAL A 132 -10.89 -10.91 -1.72
CA VAL A 132 -11.71 -10.50 -2.86
C VAL A 132 -11.54 -11.49 -3.99
N SER A 133 -12.65 -12.02 -4.49
CA SER A 133 -12.70 -12.83 -5.72
C SER A 133 -13.25 -12.00 -6.87
N ALA A 134 -12.41 -11.74 -7.88
CA ALA A 134 -12.74 -10.94 -9.05
C ALA A 134 -11.90 -11.38 -10.25
N GLY A 135 -12.43 -11.21 -11.46
CA GLY A 135 -11.76 -11.63 -12.68
C GLY A 135 -11.30 -13.09 -12.67
N ASP A 136 -10.00 -13.34 -12.87
CA ASP A 136 -9.42 -14.69 -12.99
C ASP A 136 -8.93 -15.31 -11.66
N GLY A 137 -9.13 -14.63 -10.52
CA GLY A 137 -8.62 -15.13 -9.25
C GLY A 137 -9.24 -14.54 -7.99
N THR A 138 -8.71 -14.99 -6.86
CA THR A 138 -8.98 -14.47 -5.53
C THR A 138 -7.68 -13.95 -4.93
N ALA A 139 -7.69 -12.70 -4.48
CA ALA A 139 -6.59 -12.10 -3.75
C ALA A 139 -7.00 -11.93 -2.29
N SER A 140 -6.20 -12.49 -1.39
CA SER A 140 -6.38 -12.36 0.06
C SER A 140 -5.15 -11.72 0.67
N PHE A 141 -5.34 -10.86 1.67
CA PHE A 141 -4.26 -10.21 2.38
C PHE A 141 -4.57 -10.15 3.88
N ASP A 142 -3.67 -10.66 4.69
CA ASP A 142 -3.79 -10.75 6.15
C ASP A 142 -3.01 -9.65 6.91
N GLY A 143 -2.25 -8.82 6.18
CA GLY A 143 -1.35 -7.82 6.75
C GLY A 143 0.13 -8.18 6.61
N GLU A 144 0.45 -9.45 6.39
CA GLU A 144 1.82 -9.97 6.26
C GLU A 144 2.06 -10.69 4.93
N ARG A 145 1.04 -11.36 4.39
CA ARG A 145 1.13 -12.20 3.20
C ARG A 145 -0.05 -11.97 2.27
N ILE A 146 0.25 -11.91 0.97
CA ILE A 146 -0.73 -11.89 -0.10
C ILE A 146 -0.86 -13.30 -0.64
N ARG A 147 -2.09 -13.83 -0.68
CA ARG A 147 -2.40 -15.13 -1.28
C ARG A 147 -3.22 -14.91 -2.55
N LEU A 148 -2.73 -15.45 -3.67
CA LEU A 148 -3.42 -15.44 -4.96
C LEU A 148 -3.85 -16.87 -5.30
N GLU A 149 -5.14 -17.05 -5.55
CA GLU A 149 -5.73 -18.34 -5.91
C GLU A 149 -6.49 -18.20 -7.23
N TRP A 150 -6.21 -19.10 -8.16
CA TRP A 150 -6.77 -19.00 -9.50
C TRP A 150 -8.09 -19.76 -9.63
N ASN A 151 -9.00 -19.20 -10.41
CA ASN A 151 -10.24 -19.89 -10.76
C ASN A 151 -10.12 -20.61 -12.10
N TRP A 152 -11.18 -21.34 -12.49
CA TRP A 152 -11.20 -22.13 -13.72
C TRP A 152 -11.05 -21.33 -15.03
N LYS A 153 -11.15 -20.00 -14.97
CA LYS A 153 -10.98 -19.10 -16.13
C LYS A 153 -9.57 -18.53 -16.24
N THR A 154 -8.67 -18.86 -15.34
CA THR A 154 -7.27 -18.42 -15.42
C THR A 154 -6.58 -19.07 -16.61
N GLU A 155 -5.50 -18.45 -17.09
CA GLU A 155 -4.68 -19.01 -18.15
C GLU A 155 -3.79 -20.16 -17.66
N ASP A 156 -3.47 -21.09 -18.55
CA ASP A 156 -2.69 -22.29 -18.24
C ASP A 156 -1.34 -21.98 -17.60
N ALA A 157 -0.70 -20.87 -18.00
CA ALA A 157 0.57 -20.41 -17.42
C ALA A 157 0.44 -20.10 -15.92
N LYS A 158 -0.67 -19.49 -15.50
CA LYS A 158 -0.97 -19.22 -14.08
C LYS A 158 -1.41 -20.48 -13.35
N ALA A 159 -2.28 -21.28 -13.97
CA ALA A 159 -2.74 -22.54 -13.41
C ALA A 159 -1.56 -23.48 -13.10
N ALA A 160 -0.60 -23.58 -14.02
CA ALA A 160 0.61 -24.38 -13.86
C ALA A 160 1.53 -23.87 -12.74
N ALA A 161 1.58 -22.55 -12.51
CA ALA A 161 2.33 -21.96 -11.40
C ALA A 161 1.67 -22.21 -10.02
N GLY A 162 0.41 -22.64 -10.00
CA GLY A 162 -0.36 -22.89 -8.79
C GLY A 162 -0.71 -21.63 -8.01
N ALA A 163 -1.35 -21.82 -6.85
CA ALA A 163 -1.62 -20.74 -5.92
C ALA A 163 -0.32 -20.10 -5.43
N ARG A 164 -0.32 -18.78 -5.28
CA ARG A 164 0.87 -17.99 -4.93
C ARG A 164 0.71 -17.42 -3.54
N THR A 165 1.78 -17.46 -2.76
CA THR A 165 1.87 -16.74 -1.48
C THR A 165 3.09 -15.82 -1.56
N LEU A 166 2.86 -14.52 -1.37
CA LEU A 166 3.88 -13.48 -1.47
C LEU A 166 4.01 -12.83 -0.09
N ALA A 167 5.20 -12.83 0.50
CA ALA A 167 5.44 -12.10 1.74
C ALA A 167 5.47 -10.60 1.46
N LEU A 168 4.87 -9.79 2.33
CA LEU A 168 4.85 -8.33 2.20
C LEU A 168 6.28 -7.75 2.13
N THR A 169 7.24 -8.36 2.83
CA THR A 169 8.66 -7.97 2.81
C THR A 169 9.30 -8.09 1.42
N ASP A 170 8.76 -8.96 0.58
CA ASP A 170 9.21 -9.16 -0.79
C ASP A 170 8.46 -8.24 -1.77
N ILE A 171 7.39 -7.56 -1.35
CA ILE A 171 6.65 -6.65 -2.21
C ILE A 171 7.34 -5.28 -2.25
N THR A 172 7.58 -4.77 -3.45
CA THR A 172 8.13 -3.43 -3.67
C THR A 172 7.12 -2.45 -4.24
N GLY A 173 5.95 -2.93 -4.66
CA GLY A 173 4.89 -2.09 -5.20
C GLY A 173 3.64 -2.88 -5.53
N VAL A 174 2.52 -2.17 -5.59
CA VAL A 174 1.24 -2.70 -6.03
C VAL A 174 0.63 -1.74 -7.05
N GLU A 175 0.12 -2.29 -8.14
CA GLU A 175 -0.53 -1.54 -9.19
C GLU A 175 -1.95 -2.04 -9.35
N TRP A 176 -2.91 -1.11 -9.40
CA TRP A 176 -4.29 -1.41 -9.76
C TRP A 176 -4.71 -0.60 -10.98
N GLN A 177 -5.33 -1.27 -11.94
CA GLN A 177 -5.92 -0.66 -13.13
C GLN A 177 -7.35 -1.18 -13.32
N PRO A 178 -8.36 -0.30 -13.51
CA PRO A 178 -9.71 -0.74 -13.84
C PRO A 178 -9.77 -1.30 -15.27
N ALA A 179 -10.73 -2.18 -15.53
CA ALA A 179 -11.09 -2.51 -16.90
C ALA A 179 -11.88 -1.33 -17.51
N VAL A 180 -11.51 -0.91 -18.72
CA VAL A 180 -12.12 0.24 -19.40
C VAL A 180 -12.36 -0.10 -20.86
N GLY A 181 -13.61 0.04 -21.31
CA GLY A 181 -13.98 -0.26 -22.70
C GLY A 181 -13.77 -1.73 -23.03
N LEU A 182 -12.82 -2.01 -23.92
CA LEU A 182 -12.42 -3.36 -24.33
C LEU A 182 -11.12 -3.83 -23.66
N GLU A 183 -10.50 -2.98 -22.85
CA GLU A 183 -9.24 -3.29 -22.16
C GLU A 183 -9.51 -3.90 -20.79
N ASN A 184 -8.89 -5.04 -20.53
CA ASN A 184 -8.92 -5.70 -19.23
C ASN A 184 -8.13 -4.88 -18.21
N GLY A 185 -8.65 -4.84 -16.99
CA GLY A 185 -7.95 -4.28 -15.83
C GLY A 185 -7.05 -5.32 -15.18
N HIS A 186 -6.36 -4.93 -14.12
CA HIS A 186 -5.61 -5.87 -13.29
C HIS A 186 -5.30 -5.30 -11.90
N VAL A 187 -5.00 -6.18 -10.97
CA VAL A 187 -4.14 -5.86 -9.82
C VAL A 187 -2.85 -6.65 -9.96
N ARG A 188 -1.70 -5.99 -9.82
CA ARG A 188 -0.37 -6.59 -9.97
C ARG A 188 0.50 -6.26 -8.79
N PHE A 189 1.20 -7.28 -8.28
CA PHE A 189 2.17 -7.15 -7.19
C PHE A 189 3.58 -7.24 -7.76
N THR A 190 4.39 -6.21 -7.48
CA THR A 190 5.81 -6.20 -7.86
C THR A 190 6.61 -6.88 -6.76
N VAL A 191 7.23 -8.01 -7.09
CA VAL A 191 8.02 -8.82 -6.15
C VAL A 191 9.51 -8.58 -6.37
N ARG A 192 10.23 -8.33 -5.27
CA ARG A 192 11.67 -8.15 -5.21
C ARG A 192 12.36 -9.35 -5.85
N ASN A 193 13.36 -9.09 -6.70
CA ASN A 193 14.16 -10.10 -7.41
C ASN A 193 13.36 -11.06 -8.32
N ALA A 194 12.06 -10.82 -8.52
CA ALA A 194 11.22 -11.57 -9.46
C ALA A 194 10.29 -10.65 -10.28
N PRO A 195 10.81 -9.54 -10.87
CA PRO A 195 10.00 -8.70 -11.73
C PRO A 195 9.64 -9.46 -13.01
N THR A 196 8.40 -9.32 -13.44
CA THR A 196 7.88 -9.94 -14.65
C THR A 196 7.44 -8.88 -15.64
N LYS A 197 7.72 -9.13 -16.91
CA LYS A 197 7.26 -8.30 -18.04
C LYS A 197 6.12 -8.96 -18.80
N ALA A 198 5.65 -10.12 -18.33
CA ALA A 198 4.51 -10.80 -18.95
C ALA A 198 3.27 -9.88 -18.88
N PRO A 199 2.36 -9.93 -19.87
CA PRO A 199 1.05 -9.30 -19.74
C PRO A 199 0.34 -9.79 -18.46
N PRO A 200 -0.51 -8.97 -17.80
CA PRO A 200 -1.19 -9.34 -16.55
C PRO A 200 -1.95 -10.67 -16.62
N LYS A 201 -2.49 -10.97 -17.80
CA LYS A 201 -3.15 -12.21 -18.15
C LYS A 201 -2.29 -13.47 -17.94
N TYR A 202 -0.97 -13.37 -18.13
CA TYR A 202 -0.01 -14.48 -18.01
C TYR A 202 0.91 -14.36 -16.79
N ASP A 203 0.71 -13.34 -15.97
CA ASP A 203 1.58 -13.01 -14.86
C ASP A 203 1.09 -13.66 -13.55
N PRO A 204 1.84 -14.59 -12.93
CA PRO A 204 1.44 -15.25 -11.68
C PRO A 204 1.39 -14.31 -10.46
N ASN A 205 1.88 -13.07 -10.57
CA ASN A 205 1.77 -12.05 -9.52
C ASN A 205 0.68 -11.01 -9.83
N ALA A 206 -0.17 -11.26 -10.83
CA ALA A 206 -1.30 -10.39 -11.16
C ALA A 206 -2.63 -11.14 -11.18
N VAL A 207 -3.72 -10.45 -10.88
CA VAL A 207 -5.10 -10.90 -11.14
C VAL A 207 -5.64 -10.02 -12.26
N GLU A 208 -6.11 -10.64 -13.34
CA GLU A 208 -6.74 -9.94 -14.47
C GLU A 208 -8.19 -9.62 -14.12
N LEU A 209 -8.67 -8.43 -14.49
CA LEU A 209 -10.03 -7.94 -14.24
C LEU A 209 -10.75 -7.69 -15.57
N TRP A 210 -12.05 -7.95 -15.61
CA TRP A 210 -12.86 -7.94 -16.84
C TRP A 210 -14.02 -6.93 -16.81
N GLY A 211 -14.05 -6.05 -15.81
CA GLY A 211 -15.08 -5.02 -15.65
C GLY A 211 -16.35 -5.51 -14.97
N PHE A 212 -16.30 -6.63 -14.24
CA PHE A 212 -17.45 -7.11 -13.48
C PHE A 212 -17.68 -6.31 -12.19
N LYS A 213 -18.89 -6.41 -11.65
CA LYS A 213 -19.33 -5.64 -10.46
C LYS A 213 -18.39 -5.75 -9.25
N LYS A 214 -17.66 -6.85 -9.10
CA LYS A 214 -16.72 -7.08 -7.99
C LYS A 214 -15.30 -6.57 -8.27
N ASP A 215 -14.95 -6.28 -9.51
CA ASP A 215 -13.58 -5.92 -9.90
C ASP A 215 -13.06 -4.67 -9.20
N PRO A 216 -13.87 -3.62 -8.98
CA PRO A 216 -13.44 -2.47 -8.19
C PRO A 216 -12.97 -2.84 -6.77
N LEU A 217 -13.50 -3.93 -6.17
CA LEU A 217 -13.07 -4.36 -4.84
C LEU A 217 -11.58 -4.73 -4.77
N MET A 218 -10.94 -5.08 -5.88
CA MET A 218 -9.50 -5.32 -5.91
C MET A 218 -8.69 -4.05 -5.60
N ALA A 219 -9.27 -2.86 -5.77
CA ALA A 219 -8.67 -1.62 -5.29
C ALA A 219 -8.50 -1.61 -3.76
N LEU A 220 -9.40 -2.27 -3.00
CA LEU A 220 -9.26 -2.37 -1.54
C LEU A 220 -8.08 -3.26 -1.15
N VAL A 221 -7.85 -4.36 -1.87
CA VAL A 221 -6.66 -5.21 -1.66
C VAL A 221 -5.40 -4.42 -1.99
N ALA A 222 -5.38 -3.72 -3.13
CA ALA A 222 -4.26 -2.88 -3.52
C ALA A 222 -3.98 -1.78 -2.48
N ALA A 223 -5.01 -1.08 -2.00
CA ALA A 223 -4.88 -0.05 -0.98
C ALA A 223 -4.42 -0.61 0.38
N ALA A 224 -4.89 -1.80 0.77
CA ALA A 224 -4.47 -2.44 2.02
C ALA A 224 -2.98 -2.83 2.01
N VAL A 225 -2.48 -3.29 0.86
CA VAL A 225 -1.05 -3.56 0.66
C VAL A 225 -0.26 -2.25 0.61
N GLN A 226 -0.73 -1.26 -0.18
CA GLN A 226 -0.09 0.03 -0.33
C GLN A 226 0.09 0.76 1.01
N ALA A 227 -0.91 0.71 1.90
CA ALA A 227 -0.86 1.31 3.23
C ALA A 227 0.25 0.74 4.14
N ARG A 228 0.81 -0.43 3.80
CA ARG A 228 1.87 -1.12 4.56
C ARG A 228 3.20 -1.15 3.83
N LEU A 229 3.27 -0.59 2.63
CA LEU A 229 4.54 -0.31 1.96
C LEU A 229 5.09 1.04 2.44
N PRO A 230 6.41 1.28 2.30
CA PRO A 230 6.98 2.60 2.56
C PRO A 230 6.24 3.68 1.78
N HIS A 231 5.96 4.81 2.44
CA HIS A 231 5.26 5.91 1.79
C HIS A 231 6.09 6.44 0.61
N PRO A 232 5.53 6.58 -0.61
CA PRO A 232 6.30 6.94 -1.81
C PRO A 232 6.96 8.32 -1.77
N ALA A 233 6.34 9.28 -1.09
CA ALA A 233 6.95 10.59 -0.81
C ALA A 233 7.66 10.63 0.55
N GLY A 234 7.62 9.54 1.30
CA GLY A 234 8.35 9.43 2.56
C GLY A 234 9.83 9.29 2.29
N THR A 235 10.66 10.04 2.99
CA THR A 235 12.07 9.68 3.08
C THR A 235 12.10 8.31 3.76
N ALA A 236 12.71 7.32 3.10
CA ALA A 236 12.97 6.04 3.74
C ALA A 236 13.59 6.34 5.11
N PRO A 237 13.16 5.68 6.20
CA PRO A 237 13.86 5.84 7.46
C PRO A 237 15.34 5.63 7.14
N ASP A 238 16.19 6.57 7.56
CA ASP A 238 17.62 6.35 7.64
C ASP A 238 17.78 5.04 8.42
N MET A 239 17.89 3.90 7.71
CA MET A 239 18.79 2.86 8.16
C MET A 239 20.03 3.61 8.55
N PRO A 240 20.55 3.48 9.79
CA PRO A 240 21.68 4.28 10.22
C PRO A 240 22.73 4.19 9.12
N ALA A 241 22.83 5.27 8.35
CA ALA A 241 23.91 5.45 7.43
C ALA A 241 25.09 5.37 8.37
N THR A 242 25.90 4.32 8.21
CA THR A 242 27.22 4.27 8.79
C THR A 242 27.77 5.67 8.58
N ARG A 243 27.88 6.40 9.69
CA ARG A 243 28.20 7.82 9.72
C ARG A 243 29.34 8.03 8.74
N PRO A 244 29.30 9.05 7.85
CA PRO A 244 30.46 9.34 7.04
C PRO A 244 31.56 9.76 8.01
N GLU A 245 32.44 8.81 8.32
CA GLU A 245 33.65 9.09 9.06
C GLU A 245 34.45 10.07 8.23
N THR A 246 34.74 11.19 8.88
CA THR A 246 35.65 12.22 8.43
C THR A 246 36.97 11.55 7.99
N PRO A 247 37.57 11.95 6.86
CA PRO A 247 38.63 11.19 6.21
C PRO A 247 39.84 11.04 7.15
N SER A 248 40.00 9.83 7.66
CA SER A 248 41.21 9.40 8.36
C SER A 248 42.16 8.81 7.32
N LEU A 249 43.41 9.26 7.36
CA LEU A 249 44.49 8.96 6.42
C LEU A 249 44.67 7.43 6.20
N PRO A 250 45.16 7.00 5.03
CA PRO A 250 45.28 5.59 4.70
C PRO A 250 46.28 4.88 5.62
N VAL A 251 45.78 3.95 6.44
CA VAL A 251 46.60 3.00 7.21
C VAL A 251 46.77 1.74 6.34
N SER A 252 48.02 1.29 6.23
CA SER A 252 48.47 0.19 5.38
C SER A 252 47.85 -1.16 5.81
N PRO A 253 47.48 -2.06 4.88
CA PRO A 253 46.63 -3.22 5.19
C PRO A 253 47.40 -4.50 5.56
N THR A 254 48.54 -4.41 6.26
CA THR A 254 49.42 -5.59 6.47
C THR A 254 49.52 -6.10 7.91
N GLU A 255 49.08 -5.34 8.91
CA GLU A 255 49.17 -5.77 10.33
C GLU A 255 47.86 -6.37 10.86
N ASP A 256 46.69 -5.86 10.44
CA ASP A 256 45.37 -6.33 10.91
C ASP A 256 45.05 -7.78 10.50
N ASP A 257 45.55 -8.25 9.35
CA ASP A 257 45.35 -9.63 8.89
C ASP A 257 46.12 -10.65 9.76
N HIS A 258 47.29 -10.28 10.27
CA HIS A 258 48.09 -11.16 11.12
C HIS A 258 47.46 -11.34 12.51
N ASP A 259 46.97 -10.24 13.09
CA ASP A 259 46.27 -10.28 14.39
C ASP A 259 44.92 -11.01 14.30
N ALA A 260 44.21 -10.88 13.17
CA ALA A 260 43.00 -11.66 12.90
C ALA A 260 43.29 -13.17 12.79
N LEU A 261 44.37 -13.56 12.13
CA LEU A 261 44.79 -14.97 12.02
C LEU A 261 45.23 -15.54 13.38
N LEU A 262 45.95 -14.77 14.20
CA LEU A 262 46.34 -15.16 15.56
C LEU A 262 45.13 -15.32 16.49
N ARG A 263 44.11 -14.46 16.37
CA ARG A 263 42.85 -14.58 17.12
C ARG A 263 42.10 -15.84 16.73
N ARG A 264 42.03 -16.15 15.43
CA ARG A 264 41.37 -17.35 14.89
C ARG A 264 42.07 -18.65 15.30
N LEU A 265 43.41 -18.63 15.45
CA LEU A 265 44.18 -19.73 16.02
C LEU A 265 43.88 -19.98 17.50
N ARG A 266 43.65 -18.93 18.30
CA ARG A 266 43.24 -19.06 19.71
C ARG A 266 41.84 -19.65 19.83
N GLU A 267 40.89 -19.17 19.02
CA GLU A 267 39.51 -19.68 18.99
C GLU A 267 39.46 -21.16 18.58
N LEU A 268 40.27 -21.57 17.58
CA LEU A 268 40.37 -22.97 17.17
C LEU A 268 40.90 -23.87 18.30
N GLY A 269 41.86 -23.38 19.09
CA GLY A 269 42.40 -24.09 20.24
C GLY A 269 41.41 -24.25 21.39
N GLU A 270 40.52 -23.27 21.61
CA GLU A 270 39.44 -23.39 22.59
C GLU A 270 38.38 -24.39 22.13
N LEU A 271 37.99 -24.39 20.86
CA LEU A 271 37.01 -25.34 20.31
C LEU A 271 37.46 -26.81 20.43
N HIS A 272 38.75 -27.08 20.19
CA HIS A 272 39.34 -28.39 20.42
C HIS A 272 39.36 -28.78 21.91
N ARG A 273 39.74 -27.85 22.79
CA ARG A 273 39.75 -28.10 24.25
C ARG A 273 38.35 -28.36 24.82
N THR A 274 37.32 -27.76 24.23
CA THR A 274 35.91 -28.01 24.58
C THR A 274 35.33 -29.28 23.96
N GLY A 275 36.11 -30.05 23.20
CA GLY A 275 35.68 -31.32 22.58
C GLY A 275 34.71 -31.15 21.41
N VAL A 276 34.58 -29.94 20.87
CA VAL A 276 33.69 -29.62 19.73
C VAL A 276 34.32 -30.06 18.41
N LEU A 277 35.66 -30.09 18.34
CA LEU A 277 36.42 -30.56 17.18
C LEU A 277 37.17 -31.84 17.53
N THR A 278 37.15 -32.79 16.61
CA THR A 278 38.03 -33.97 16.68
C THR A 278 39.48 -33.59 16.38
N ASP A 279 40.44 -34.44 16.78
CA ASP A 279 41.87 -34.21 16.55
C ASP A 279 42.21 -34.01 15.06
N ASP A 280 41.55 -34.77 14.18
CA ASP A 280 41.73 -34.71 12.73
C ASP A 280 41.18 -33.41 12.11
N GLU A 281 40.01 -32.95 12.57
CA GLU A 281 39.40 -31.69 12.13
C GLU A 281 40.20 -30.47 12.60
N PHE A 282 40.73 -30.54 13.83
CA PHE A 282 41.61 -29.51 14.37
C PHE A 282 42.92 -29.41 13.58
N ALA A 283 43.55 -30.54 13.25
CA ALA A 283 44.80 -30.56 12.48
C ALA A 283 44.62 -29.96 11.08
N LEU A 284 43.52 -30.26 10.40
CA LEU A 284 43.22 -29.77 9.06
C LEU A 284 42.91 -28.26 9.06
N ALA A 285 42.12 -27.78 10.02
CA ALA A 285 41.81 -26.35 10.17
C ALA A 285 43.05 -25.52 10.56
N LYS A 286 43.91 -26.05 11.44
CA LYS A 286 45.17 -25.41 11.83
C LYS A 286 46.13 -25.27 10.65
N GLN A 287 46.26 -26.29 9.80
CA GLN A 287 47.08 -26.23 8.59
C GLN A 287 46.55 -25.22 7.57
N ALA A 288 45.23 -25.10 7.42
CA ALA A 288 44.62 -24.13 6.51
C ALA A 288 44.88 -22.67 6.94
N ILE A 289 44.91 -22.40 8.25
CA ILE A 289 45.19 -21.07 8.80
C ILE A 289 46.69 -20.75 8.71
N LEU A 290 47.58 -21.71 9.03
CA LEU A 290 49.02 -21.53 8.92
C LEU A 290 49.51 -21.31 7.48
N LYS A 291 48.79 -21.83 6.48
CA LYS A 291 49.09 -21.58 5.06
C LYS A 291 48.71 -20.16 4.58
N ARG A 292 47.95 -19.41 5.38
CA ARG A 292 47.49 -18.04 5.10
C ARG A 292 48.25 -16.97 5.89
N MET A 293 49.19 -17.38 6.76
CA MET A 293 50.20 -16.51 7.39
C MET A 293 51.42 -16.40 6.48
#